data_AF-A0A3M7QRQ1-F1
#
_entry.id   AF-A0A3M7QRQ1-F1
#
_cell.length_a   1.000
_cell.length_b   1.000
_cell.length_c   1.000
_cell.angle_alpha   90.00
_cell.angle_beta   90.00
_cell.angle_gamma   90.00
#
_symmetry.space_group_name_H-M   'P 1'
#
loop_
_entity.id
_entity.type
_entity.pdbx_description
1 polymer ?
#
loop_
_entity_poly.entity_id
_entity_poly.type
_entity_poly.pdbx_seq_one_letter_code
_entity_poly.pdbx_strand_id
1 'polypeptide(L)'
;MEENAESGANVSALCDVQQSQAVFPTAIGSAVLCLVDLLFDHELNTNNQSIASLTHRIVWTCLTEDAALFLRYFFEKITQKDKKNYLIQYLKRLLSVYIELPPQTAYVLFNYLLGVIMFFVRTSSDTSQEAIASIQTIIWRIATYVNGIVFKDLKQTLRKEQCDPSLLVTANVPSAKKLIVHGPDLSQIPNQFPIYDNTQFSFIIQESFGFFKIPESKRDRFYLFDIKTNQIHLPDTYVRNFYFFRRNFYPQLSLVEMDPKEAIKHLEKAAFNLKVLEQSKVLFFRKLLENTPFNQVNATAAFLHDELLKLPMFPRKALEADFNLYSKLSDRELLTTDMLHKYSWCQLIWSLFSAIDNKTASTWDITLFISVVNGSFVLHSEDMIMIRTCLAIYINSAQHFQHIFATNGFLLIMPTLLKVYSNMQANPVLKNAIEFCSLQFYTMHRIPFILQYITKCVDYPIEQPKGS
;
A
#
# COMPACT_ATOMS: atom_id res chain seq x y z
N MET A 1 19.83 65.53 66.38
CA MET A 1 21.05 66.25 66.03
C MET A 1 21.71 65.48 64.90
N GLU A 2 21.69 66.12 63.73
CA GLU A 2 22.70 66.09 62.67
C GLU A 2 23.23 64.75 62.14
N GLU A 3 22.72 64.43 60.94
CA GLU A 3 23.46 64.29 59.67
C GLU A 3 24.79 63.50 59.56
N ASN A 4 24.73 62.60 58.58
CA ASN A 4 25.73 62.31 57.55
C ASN A 4 26.94 61.41 57.90
N ALA A 5 26.84 60.16 57.45
CA ALA A 5 27.95 59.43 56.85
C ALA A 5 27.42 58.54 55.72
N GLU A 6 27.49 59.05 54.50
CA GLU A 6 27.39 58.25 53.28
C GLU A 6 28.64 57.37 53.12
N SER A 7 28.37 56.18 52.57
CA SER A 7 29.12 55.52 51.48
C SER A 7 29.62 54.12 51.83
N GLY A 8 28.84 53.12 51.41
CA GLY A 8 29.25 51.73 51.38
C GLY A 8 28.08 50.77 51.49
N ALA A 9 27.44 50.44 50.36
CA ALA A 9 26.94 49.09 50.07
C ALA A 9 26.19 49.04 48.73
N ASN A 10 26.76 48.27 47.80
CA ASN A 10 26.09 47.34 46.90
C ASN A 10 24.55 47.26 46.98
N VAL A 11 23.87 47.56 45.87
CA VAL A 11 22.67 46.82 45.48
C VAL A 11 22.70 46.51 43.98
N SER A 12 23.07 45.26 43.70
CA SER A 12 22.67 44.41 42.58
C SER A 12 21.76 45.03 41.50
N ALA A 13 22.35 45.34 40.34
CA ALA A 13 21.61 45.35 39.08
C ALA A 13 21.56 43.90 38.54
N LEU A 14 20.54 43.17 38.96
CA LEU A 14 20.07 41.97 38.26
C LEU A 14 19.49 42.44 36.92
N CYS A 15 20.23 42.20 35.84
CA CYS A 15 19.71 42.32 34.48
C CYS A 15 18.78 41.12 34.26
N ASP A 16 17.48 41.30 34.45
CA ASP A 16 16.46 40.37 34.00
C ASP A 16 16.53 40.28 32.47
N VAL A 17 17.25 39.27 31.98
CA VAL A 17 17.14 38.83 30.59
C VAL A 17 15.75 38.22 30.44
N GLN A 18 14.79 39.03 30.01
CA GLN A 18 13.51 38.54 29.50
C GLN A 18 13.83 37.56 28.37
N GLN A 19 13.62 36.26 28.58
CA GLN A 19 13.63 35.26 27.53
C GLN A 19 12.56 35.66 26.50
N SER A 20 12.98 36.28 25.40
CA SER A 20 12.10 36.54 24.26
C SER A 20 11.55 35.19 23.80
N GLN A 21 10.22 35.07 23.67
CA GLN A 21 9.62 33.89 23.03
C GLN A 21 10.31 33.66 21.69
N ALA A 22 10.90 32.48 21.48
CA ALA A 22 11.52 32.12 20.21
C ALA A 22 10.44 32.14 19.12
N VAL A 23 10.51 33.11 18.22
CA VAL A 23 9.60 33.22 17.07
C VAL A 23 10.23 32.50 15.90
N PHE A 24 9.49 31.57 15.30
CA PHE A 24 9.93 30.88 14.09
C PHE A 24 10.28 31.89 12.98
N PRO A 25 11.49 31.86 12.41
CA PRO A 25 11.90 32.83 11.40
C PRO A 25 11.09 32.68 10.10
N THR A 26 10.29 33.69 9.76
CA THR A 26 9.42 33.68 8.56
C THR A 26 10.21 33.51 7.25
N ALA A 27 11.45 34.01 7.20
CA ALA A 27 12.36 33.83 6.07
C ALA A 27 12.71 32.36 5.80
N ILE A 28 12.78 31.53 6.85
CA ILE A 28 12.99 30.08 6.69
C ILE A 28 11.73 29.45 6.09
N GLY A 29 10.55 29.85 6.56
CA GLY A 29 9.27 29.37 6.04
C GLY A 29 9.03 29.68 4.56
N SER A 30 9.53 30.81 4.05
CA SER A 30 9.45 31.15 2.62
C SER A 30 10.52 30.46 1.77
N ALA A 31 11.65 30.07 2.37
CA ALA A 31 12.77 29.43 1.69
C ALA A 31 12.74 27.89 1.71
N VAL A 32 11.67 27.27 2.21
CA VAL A 32 11.58 25.80 2.41
C VAL A 32 11.95 24.99 1.17
N LEU A 33 11.45 25.35 -0.02
CA LEU A 33 11.78 24.63 -1.24
C LEU A 33 13.26 24.78 -1.62
N CYS A 34 13.81 25.99 -1.48
CA CYS A 34 15.24 26.24 -1.71
C CYS A 34 16.10 25.44 -0.72
N LEU A 35 15.71 25.37 0.55
CA LEU A 35 16.40 24.54 1.55
C LEU A 35 16.37 23.06 1.15
N VAL A 36 15.26 22.55 0.62
CA VAL A 36 15.20 21.17 0.11
C VAL A 36 16.16 20.96 -1.06
N ASP A 37 16.32 21.95 -1.95
CA ASP A 37 17.28 21.88 -3.04
C ASP A 37 18.73 21.86 -2.52
N LEU A 38 19.05 22.74 -1.58
CA LEU A 38 20.38 22.88 -0.97
C LEU A 38 20.81 21.67 -0.13
N LEU A 39 19.88 20.79 0.29
CA LEU A 39 20.23 19.52 0.96
C LEU A 39 21.04 18.57 0.06
N PHE A 40 21.03 18.79 -1.26
CA PHE A 40 21.74 17.98 -2.25
C PHE A 40 22.90 18.75 -2.89
N ASP A 41 23.24 19.92 -2.35
CA ASP A 41 24.34 20.74 -2.83
C ASP A 41 25.65 20.39 -2.11
N HIS A 42 26.57 19.80 -2.86
CA HIS A 42 27.86 19.34 -2.34
C HIS A 42 28.99 20.36 -2.49
N GLU A 43 28.70 21.58 -2.94
CA GLU A 43 29.70 22.64 -3.00
C GLU A 43 30.24 22.97 -1.60
N LEU A 44 31.56 23.20 -1.54
CA LEU A 44 32.30 23.45 -0.31
C LEU A 44 32.53 24.95 -0.12
N ASN A 45 32.30 25.44 1.09
CA ASN A 45 32.76 26.77 1.46
C ASN A 45 34.28 26.78 1.72
N THR A 46 34.83 27.97 1.98
CA THR A 46 36.25 28.18 2.30
C THR A 46 36.75 27.38 3.52
N ASN A 47 35.84 26.86 4.34
CA ASN A 47 36.12 26.09 5.56
C ASN A 47 35.88 24.59 5.36
N ASN A 48 35.81 24.10 4.10
CA ASN A 48 35.51 22.71 3.73
C ASN A 48 34.17 22.17 4.29
N GLN A 49 33.22 23.04 4.63
CA GLN A 49 31.86 22.62 4.97
C GLN A 49 31.00 22.66 3.72
N SER A 50 30.30 21.56 3.44
CA SER A 50 29.34 21.52 2.34
C SER A 50 28.09 22.32 2.67
N ILE A 51 27.51 22.96 1.66
CA ILE A 51 26.21 23.64 1.76
C ILE A 51 25.14 22.66 2.29
N ALA A 52 25.12 21.42 1.78
CA ALA A 52 24.24 20.36 2.26
C ALA A 52 24.36 20.11 3.78
N SER A 53 25.58 20.07 4.33
CA SER A 53 25.78 19.83 5.78
C SER A 53 25.24 20.96 6.67
N LEU A 54 25.36 22.21 6.21
CA LEU A 54 24.80 23.35 6.92
C LEU A 54 23.28 23.37 6.82
N THR A 55 22.75 23.18 5.60
CA THR A 55 21.32 23.11 5.34
C THR A 55 20.66 21.97 6.12
N HIS A 56 21.31 20.80 6.20
CA HIS A 56 20.83 19.67 6.97
C HIS A 56 20.63 20.03 8.45
N ARG A 57 21.59 20.76 9.06
CA ARG A 57 21.47 21.22 10.46
C ARG A 57 20.28 22.17 10.63
N ILE A 58 20.13 23.15 9.75
CA ILE A 58 19.02 24.12 9.79
C ILE A 58 17.68 23.39 9.69
N VAL A 59 17.52 22.54 8.67
CA VAL A 59 16.29 21.80 8.43
C VAL A 59 16.00 20.85 9.60
N TRP A 60 17.01 20.15 10.13
CA TRP A 60 16.84 19.27 11.29
C TRP A 60 16.36 20.02 12.54
N THR A 61 16.94 21.18 12.84
CA THR A 61 16.49 22.05 13.94
C THR A 61 15.02 22.44 13.73
N CYS A 62 14.65 22.88 12.52
CA CYS A 62 13.27 23.25 12.21
C CYS A 62 12.29 22.07 12.34
N LEU A 63 12.68 20.87 11.90
CA LEU A 63 11.84 19.67 12.03
C LEU A 63 11.69 19.27 13.50
N THR A 64 12.71 19.48 14.33
CA THR A 64 12.69 19.11 15.76
C THR A 64 11.91 20.12 16.61
N GLU A 65 12.12 21.41 16.40
CA GLU A 65 11.58 22.47 17.26
C GLU A 65 10.19 22.95 16.77
N ASP A 66 10.03 23.21 15.47
CA ASP A 66 8.88 23.92 14.88
C ASP A 66 8.33 23.23 13.62
N ALA A 67 8.19 21.90 13.66
CA ALA A 67 7.83 21.08 12.49
C ALA A 67 6.63 21.60 11.69
N ALA A 68 5.55 21.98 12.39
CA ALA A 68 4.32 22.43 11.76
C ALA A 68 4.48 23.77 11.00
N LEU A 69 5.30 24.69 11.53
CA LEU A 69 5.57 25.98 10.90
C LEU A 69 6.50 25.81 9.71
N PHE A 70 7.53 24.97 9.83
CA PHE A 70 8.43 24.66 8.72
C PHE A 70 7.69 23.96 7.56
N LEU A 71 6.80 23.02 7.86
CA LEU A 71 6.06 22.25 6.85
C LEU A 71 4.81 22.96 6.33
N ARG A 72 4.45 24.12 6.89
CA ARG A 72 3.23 24.87 6.57
C ARG A 72 3.06 25.15 5.08
N TYR A 73 4.14 25.52 4.39
CA TYR A 73 4.12 25.80 2.96
C TYR A 73 3.62 24.59 2.14
N PHE A 74 4.04 23.37 2.51
CA PHE A 74 3.54 22.15 1.87
C PHE A 74 2.05 21.99 2.12
N PHE A 75 1.60 22.03 3.39
CA PHE A 75 0.21 21.75 3.74
C PHE A 75 -0.79 22.74 3.16
N GLU A 76 -0.45 24.03 3.08
CA GLU A 76 -1.33 25.05 2.49
C GLU A 76 -1.46 24.95 0.97
N LYS A 77 -0.44 24.41 0.29
CA LYS A 77 -0.36 24.45 -1.18
C LYS A 77 -0.51 23.09 -1.85
N ILE A 78 -0.38 21.97 -1.12
CA ILE A 78 -0.44 20.60 -1.66
C ILE A 78 -1.81 20.24 -2.26
N THR A 79 -2.88 20.92 -1.86
CA THR A 79 -4.24 20.73 -2.42
C THR A 79 -4.47 21.54 -3.70
N GLN A 80 -3.56 22.46 -4.07
CA GLN A 80 -3.67 23.27 -5.29
C GLN A 80 -3.34 22.44 -6.53
N LYS A 81 -4.22 22.49 -7.55
CA LYS A 81 -4.17 21.62 -8.74
C LYS A 81 -2.79 21.61 -9.42
N ASP A 82 -2.17 22.78 -9.60
CA ASP A 82 -0.93 22.93 -10.36
C ASP A 82 0.33 22.67 -9.54
N LYS A 83 0.22 22.67 -8.20
CA LYS A 83 1.37 22.50 -7.29
C LYS A 83 1.46 21.12 -6.66
N LYS A 84 0.35 20.38 -6.57
CA LYS A 84 0.26 19.14 -5.78
C LYS A 84 1.36 18.11 -6.09
N ASN A 85 1.58 17.78 -7.37
CA ASN A 85 2.49 16.72 -7.77
C ASN A 85 3.95 17.10 -7.44
N TYR A 86 4.30 18.35 -7.77
CA TYR A 86 5.61 18.92 -7.46
C TYR A 86 5.87 18.97 -5.95
N LEU A 87 4.89 19.41 -5.14
CA LEU A 87 5.04 19.52 -3.69
C LEU A 87 5.13 18.15 -3.01
N ILE A 88 4.37 17.15 -3.49
CA ILE A 88 4.51 15.77 -3.02
C ILE A 88 5.92 15.25 -3.31
N GLN A 89 6.47 15.53 -4.49
CA GLN A 89 7.82 15.12 -4.86
C GLN A 89 8.90 15.82 -4.01
N TYR A 90 8.76 17.13 -3.76
CA TYR A 90 9.66 17.86 -2.87
C TYR A 90 9.57 17.36 -1.42
N LEU A 91 8.38 17.01 -0.94
CA LEU A 91 8.22 16.41 0.38
C LEU A 91 8.88 15.03 0.45
N LYS A 92 8.74 14.18 -0.57
CA LYS A 92 9.46 12.90 -0.67
C LYS A 92 10.98 13.11 -0.66
N ARG A 93 11.47 14.10 -1.41
CA ARG A 93 12.88 14.46 -1.48
C ARG A 93 13.41 14.93 -0.13
N LEU A 94 12.70 15.83 0.57
CA LEU A 94 13.03 16.25 1.93
C LEU A 94 13.16 15.03 2.87
N LEU A 95 12.14 14.16 2.86
CA LEU A 95 12.13 13.00 3.75
C LEU A 95 13.18 11.95 3.36
N SER A 96 13.59 11.87 2.09
CA SER A 96 14.63 10.91 1.64
C SER A 96 16.00 11.15 2.26
N VAL A 97 16.28 12.37 2.72
CA VAL A 97 17.56 12.73 3.37
C VAL A 97 17.67 12.13 4.77
N TYR A 98 16.54 11.94 5.45
CA TYR A 98 16.52 11.52 6.85
C TYR A 98 16.23 10.01 6.99
N ILE A 99 17.15 9.30 7.64
CA ILE A 99 16.96 7.88 8.00
C ILE A 99 15.98 7.76 9.18
N GLU A 100 16.00 8.70 10.11
CA GLU A 100 15.09 8.78 11.26
C GLU A 100 14.42 10.15 11.31
N LEU A 101 13.15 10.19 11.71
CA LEU A 101 12.38 11.42 11.85
C LEU A 101 12.10 11.71 13.33
N PRO A 102 12.15 12.98 13.77
CA PRO A 102 11.70 13.33 15.11
C PRO A 102 10.23 12.93 15.28
N PRO A 103 9.83 12.32 16.43
CA PRO A 103 8.46 11.83 16.63
C PRO A 103 7.38 12.92 16.46
N GLN A 104 7.69 14.15 16.88
CA GLN A 104 6.79 15.31 16.71
C GLN A 104 6.60 15.65 15.23
N THR A 105 7.67 15.65 14.43
CA THR A 105 7.59 15.86 12.98
C THR A 105 6.73 14.79 12.32
N ALA A 106 6.97 13.51 12.67
CA ALA A 106 6.23 12.39 12.12
C ALA A 106 4.74 12.49 12.46
N TYR A 107 4.40 12.83 13.71
CA TYR A 107 3.02 13.06 14.14
C TYR A 107 2.34 14.19 13.36
N VAL A 108 3.03 15.32 13.17
CA VAL A 108 2.52 16.44 12.36
C VAL A 108 2.28 16.00 10.92
N LEU A 109 3.30 15.42 10.26
CA LEU A 109 3.20 14.93 8.88
C LEU A 109 2.05 13.92 8.73
N PHE A 110 1.94 12.96 9.63
CA PHE A 110 0.92 11.92 9.57
C PHE A 110 -0.50 12.52 9.62
N ASN A 111 -0.79 13.38 10.59
CA ASN A 111 -2.11 13.98 10.72
C ASN A 111 -2.48 14.91 9.56
N TYR A 112 -1.56 15.77 9.12
CA TYR A 112 -1.82 16.67 8.00
C TYR A 112 -1.99 15.90 6.68
N LEU A 113 -1.15 14.89 6.41
CA LEU A 113 -1.26 14.08 5.19
C LEU A 113 -2.53 13.23 5.17
N LEU A 114 -2.99 12.71 6.32
CA LEU A 114 -4.33 12.12 6.43
C LEU A 114 -5.42 13.13 6.07
N GLY A 115 -5.31 14.37 6.57
CA GLY A 115 -6.18 15.49 6.19
C GLY A 115 -6.23 15.72 4.67
N VAL A 116 -5.06 15.71 4.02
CA VAL A 116 -4.94 15.88 2.56
C VAL A 116 -5.56 14.71 1.80
N ILE A 117 -5.37 13.46 2.24
CA ILE A 117 -6.05 12.31 1.62
C ILE A 117 -7.57 12.47 1.75
N MET A 118 -8.06 12.81 2.94
CA MET A 118 -9.50 13.06 3.15
C MET A 118 -10.04 14.15 2.22
N PHE A 119 -9.27 15.23 2.00
CA PHE A 119 -9.62 16.27 1.03
C PHE A 119 -9.75 15.70 -0.38
N PHE A 120 -8.79 14.91 -0.86
CA PHE A 120 -8.82 14.33 -2.22
C PHE A 120 -9.92 13.28 -2.40
N VAL A 121 -10.25 12.50 -1.36
CA VAL A 121 -11.38 11.55 -1.36
C VAL A 121 -12.71 12.28 -1.48
N ARG A 122 -12.89 13.41 -0.77
CA ARG A 122 -14.15 14.17 -0.79
C ARG A 122 -14.32 14.98 -2.07
N THR A 123 -13.26 15.63 -2.54
CA THR A 123 -13.33 16.51 -3.72
C THR A 123 -13.33 15.73 -5.03
N SER A 124 -12.56 14.62 -5.11
CA SER A 124 -12.45 13.71 -6.27
C SER A 124 -12.26 14.43 -7.63
N SER A 125 -11.05 14.38 -8.17
CA SER A 125 -10.67 14.90 -9.49
C SER A 125 -9.85 13.86 -10.24
N ASP A 126 -9.63 14.08 -11.55
CA ASP A 126 -8.86 13.22 -12.45
C ASP A 126 -7.56 12.67 -11.82
N THR A 127 -6.81 13.57 -11.18
CA THR A 127 -5.50 13.27 -10.59
C THR A 127 -5.54 13.11 -9.06
N SER A 128 -6.72 12.97 -8.46
CA SER A 128 -6.84 12.78 -7.00
C SER A 128 -6.33 11.40 -6.56
N GLN A 129 -6.63 10.34 -7.31
CA GLN A 129 -6.18 8.98 -7.00
C GLN A 129 -4.65 8.87 -7.05
N GLU A 130 -4.02 9.52 -8.02
CA GLU A 130 -2.55 9.57 -8.16
C GLU A 130 -1.90 10.30 -6.98
N ALA A 131 -2.52 11.40 -6.54
CA ALA A 131 -2.08 12.13 -5.36
C ALA A 131 -2.24 11.30 -4.09
N ILE A 132 -3.37 10.59 -3.92
CA ILE A 132 -3.60 9.68 -2.78
C ILE A 132 -2.54 8.56 -2.77
N ALA A 133 -2.33 7.87 -3.89
CA ALA A 133 -1.29 6.85 -4.02
C ALA A 133 0.09 7.40 -3.64
N SER A 134 0.43 8.58 -4.16
CA SER A 134 1.72 9.21 -3.90
C SER A 134 1.89 9.65 -2.44
N ILE A 135 0.85 10.18 -1.79
CA ILE A 135 0.89 10.55 -0.37
C ILE A 135 0.95 9.30 0.50
N GLN A 136 0.23 8.22 0.14
CA GLN A 136 0.27 6.96 0.87
C GLN A 136 1.69 6.39 0.93
N THR A 137 2.51 6.58 -0.12
CA THR A 137 3.93 6.18 -0.08
C THR A 137 4.76 6.91 0.99
N ILE A 138 4.32 8.10 1.41
CA ILE A 138 4.93 8.85 2.51
C ILE A 138 4.37 8.36 3.85
N ILE A 139 3.05 8.20 3.94
CA ILE A 139 2.36 7.80 5.19
C ILE A 139 2.92 6.50 5.75
N TRP A 140 3.08 5.45 4.94
CA TRP A 140 3.57 4.17 5.47
C TRP A 140 5.00 4.27 5.99
N ARG A 141 5.82 5.14 5.41
CA ARG A 141 7.21 5.36 5.82
C ARG A 141 7.30 6.14 7.12
N ILE A 142 6.48 7.18 7.30
CA ILE A 142 6.52 8.02 8.50
C ILE A 142 5.79 7.38 9.69
N ALA A 143 4.84 6.47 9.43
CA ALA A 143 4.03 5.82 10.46
C ALA A 143 4.86 5.08 11.53
N THR A 144 6.06 4.63 11.17
CA THR A 144 6.98 3.95 12.10
C THR A 144 7.51 4.86 13.21
N TYR A 145 7.49 6.18 13.00
CA TYR A 145 7.98 7.18 13.96
C TYR A 145 6.85 7.84 14.74
N VAL A 146 5.59 7.44 14.49
CA VAL A 146 4.43 7.97 15.21
C VAL A 146 4.09 7.04 16.37
N ASN A 147 4.26 7.55 17.59
CA ASN A 147 3.96 6.79 18.80
C ASN A 147 2.46 6.61 18.99
N GLY A 148 2.04 5.41 19.43
CA GLY A 148 0.68 5.15 19.92
C GLY A 148 -0.40 4.97 18.84
N ILE A 149 -0.04 4.61 17.61
CA ILE A 149 -1.06 4.25 16.60
C ILE A 149 -1.68 2.90 16.95
N VAL A 150 -2.94 2.92 17.41
CA VAL A 150 -3.75 1.72 17.64
C VAL A 150 -4.61 1.45 16.41
N PHE A 151 -4.45 0.28 15.77
CA PHE A 151 -5.16 -0.08 14.53
C PHE A 151 -6.68 0.03 14.62
N LYS A 152 -7.26 -0.42 15.74
CA LYS A 152 -8.70 -0.40 15.97
C LYS A 152 -9.25 1.03 15.92
N ASP A 153 -8.57 1.96 16.60
CA ASP A 153 -8.99 3.35 16.73
C ASP A 153 -8.76 4.11 15.43
N LEU A 154 -7.62 3.88 14.76
CA LEU A 154 -7.34 4.43 13.44
C LEU A 154 -8.42 4.01 12.44
N LYS A 155 -8.76 2.72 12.40
CA LYS A 155 -9.80 2.19 11.52
C LYS A 155 -11.16 2.80 11.80
N GLN A 156 -11.54 2.92 13.08
CA GLN A 156 -12.79 3.55 13.46
C GLN A 156 -12.85 5.01 13.00
N THR A 157 -11.74 5.75 13.13
CA THR A 157 -11.62 7.15 12.70
C THR A 157 -11.76 7.26 11.19
N LEU A 158 -11.02 6.45 10.42
CA LEU A 158 -11.07 6.47 8.95
C LEU A 158 -12.44 6.04 8.40
N ARG A 159 -13.15 5.13 9.07
CA ARG A 159 -14.53 4.76 8.71
C ARG A 159 -15.51 5.91 8.88
N LYS A 160 -15.41 6.67 9.98
CA LYS A 160 -16.25 7.87 10.20
C LYS A 160 -16.06 8.89 9.07
N GLU A 161 -14.83 9.02 8.59
CA GLU A 161 -14.46 9.92 7.50
C GLU A 161 -14.63 9.33 6.09
N GLN A 162 -15.17 8.10 5.98
CA GLN A 162 -15.34 7.36 4.71
C GLN A 162 -14.07 7.26 3.87
N CYS A 163 -12.93 7.14 4.55
CA CYS A 163 -11.60 7.17 3.97
C CYS A 163 -10.86 5.83 4.13
N ASP A 164 -11.41 4.88 4.89
CA ASP A 164 -10.74 3.59 5.16
C ASP A 164 -10.38 2.79 3.89
N PRO A 165 -11.15 2.77 2.77
CA PRO A 165 -10.73 2.05 1.57
C PRO A 165 -9.51 2.67 0.89
N SER A 166 -9.21 3.96 1.15
CA SER A 166 -8.06 4.64 0.56
C SER A 166 -6.76 4.33 1.29
N LEU A 167 -6.83 3.95 2.58
CA LEU A 167 -5.65 3.74 3.43
C LEU A 167 -5.47 2.32 3.94
N LEU A 168 -6.55 1.54 4.04
CA LEU A 168 -6.50 0.25 4.73
C LEU A 168 -6.77 -0.92 3.79
N VAL A 169 -5.94 -1.96 3.90
CA VAL A 169 -6.23 -3.27 3.28
C VAL A 169 -7.42 -3.97 3.94
N THR A 170 -7.76 -3.58 5.18
CA THR A 170 -8.87 -4.16 5.97
C THR A 170 -10.19 -3.42 5.81
N ALA A 171 -10.31 -2.50 4.85
CA ALA A 171 -11.55 -1.79 4.60
C ALA A 171 -12.64 -2.77 4.16
N ASN A 172 -13.68 -2.90 4.98
CA ASN A 172 -14.82 -3.78 4.74
C ASN A 172 -16.06 -2.92 4.57
N VAL A 173 -16.12 -2.22 3.43
CA VAL A 173 -17.23 -1.33 3.09
C VAL A 173 -18.14 -2.03 2.09
N PRO A 174 -19.48 -2.02 2.30
CA PRO A 174 -20.40 -2.62 1.34
C PRO A 174 -20.25 -2.00 -0.05
N SER A 175 -20.47 -2.81 -1.09
CA SER A 175 -20.49 -2.34 -2.47
C SER A 175 -21.62 -1.33 -2.72
N ALA A 176 -21.43 -0.43 -3.68
CA ALA A 176 -22.54 0.34 -4.25
C ALA A 176 -23.65 -0.63 -4.69
N LYS A 177 -24.91 -0.23 -4.48
CA LYS A 177 -26.09 -1.06 -4.84
C LYS A 177 -26.50 -0.89 -6.30
N LYS A 178 -26.11 0.24 -6.89
CA LYS A 178 -26.52 0.65 -8.22
C LYS A 178 -25.44 1.52 -8.84
N LEU A 179 -25.26 1.36 -10.14
CA LEU A 179 -24.34 2.14 -10.97
C LEU A 179 -25.10 2.69 -12.18
N ILE A 180 -24.78 3.90 -12.59
CA ILE A 180 -25.42 4.57 -13.72
C ILE A 180 -24.40 4.69 -14.85
N VAL A 181 -24.77 4.29 -16.07
CA VAL A 181 -23.91 4.44 -17.26
C VAL A 181 -24.59 5.39 -18.25
N HIS A 182 -23.87 6.41 -18.67
CA HIS A 182 -24.28 7.35 -19.70
C HIS A 182 -23.75 6.89 -21.07
N GLY A 183 -24.57 7.04 -22.10
CA GLY A 183 -24.19 6.70 -23.47
C GLY A 183 -23.24 7.73 -24.09
N PRO A 184 -22.71 7.45 -25.28
CA PRO A 184 -21.88 8.40 -26.03
C PRO A 184 -22.67 9.64 -26.48
N ASP A 185 -23.99 9.51 -26.63
CA ASP A 185 -24.90 10.62 -26.91
C ASP A 185 -25.58 11.05 -25.60
N LEU A 186 -25.28 12.27 -25.16
CA LEU A 186 -25.79 12.85 -23.92
C LEU A 186 -27.31 13.06 -23.91
N SER A 187 -27.97 12.99 -25.07
CA SER A 187 -29.43 13.05 -25.16
C SER A 187 -30.12 11.73 -24.78
N GLN A 188 -29.38 10.62 -24.76
CA GLN A 188 -29.91 9.31 -24.43
C GLN A 188 -30.10 9.15 -22.91
N ILE A 189 -31.16 8.43 -22.55
CA ILE A 189 -31.43 8.10 -21.15
C ILE A 189 -30.31 7.17 -20.64
N PRO A 190 -29.72 7.44 -19.45
CA PRO A 190 -28.67 6.60 -18.91
C PRO A 190 -29.21 5.24 -18.46
N ASN A 191 -28.41 4.19 -18.64
CA ASN A 191 -28.72 2.85 -18.16
C ASN A 191 -28.38 2.72 -16.68
N GLN A 192 -29.12 1.86 -15.98
CA GLN A 192 -29.01 1.68 -14.54
C GLN A 192 -28.79 0.21 -14.21
N PHE A 193 -27.66 -0.10 -13.58
CA PHE A 193 -27.25 -1.45 -13.26
C PHE A 193 -27.40 -1.73 -11.77
N PRO A 194 -28.13 -2.78 -11.35
CA PRO A 194 -28.00 -3.30 -10.01
C PRO A 194 -26.61 -3.92 -9.85
N ILE A 195 -25.96 -3.62 -8.71
CA ILE A 195 -24.60 -4.10 -8.45
C ILE A 195 -24.65 -5.14 -7.33
N TYR A 196 -24.07 -6.30 -7.63
CA TYR A 196 -23.87 -7.42 -6.71
C TYR A 196 -22.38 -7.61 -6.43
N ASP A 197 -22.08 -8.44 -5.44
CA ASP A 197 -20.71 -8.70 -4.97
C ASP A 197 -19.79 -9.34 -6.02
N ASN A 198 -20.35 -9.97 -7.05
CA ASN A 198 -19.62 -10.59 -8.16
C ASN A 198 -19.73 -9.82 -9.48
N THR A 199 -20.37 -8.65 -9.51
CA THR A 199 -20.50 -7.87 -10.75
C THR A 199 -19.15 -7.34 -11.21
N GLN A 200 -18.78 -7.64 -12.46
CA GLN A 200 -17.55 -7.17 -13.12
C GLN A 200 -17.84 -6.06 -14.12
N PHE A 201 -16.83 -5.26 -14.47
CA PHE A 201 -16.98 -4.22 -15.50
C PHE A 201 -17.22 -4.79 -16.90
N SER A 202 -16.73 -6.00 -17.19
CA SER A 202 -16.99 -6.77 -18.42
C SER A 202 -18.49 -6.97 -18.66
N PHE A 203 -19.25 -7.27 -17.62
CA PHE A 203 -20.71 -7.36 -17.70
C PHE A 203 -21.34 -5.99 -17.98
N ILE A 204 -20.93 -4.95 -17.23
CA ILE A 204 -21.48 -3.60 -17.39
C ILE A 204 -21.26 -3.06 -18.81
N ILE A 205 -20.06 -3.26 -19.37
CA ILE A 205 -19.73 -2.75 -20.70
C ILE A 205 -20.48 -3.51 -21.80
N GLN A 206 -20.60 -4.84 -21.70
CA GLN A 206 -21.34 -5.66 -22.66
C GLN A 206 -22.82 -5.29 -22.72
N GLU A 207 -23.47 -5.17 -21.56
CA GLU A 207 -24.87 -4.75 -21.48
C GLU A 207 -25.07 -3.32 -21.98
N SER A 208 -24.09 -2.44 -21.73
CA SER A 208 -24.11 -1.05 -22.25
C SER A 208 -24.06 -1.02 -23.78
N PHE A 209 -23.29 -1.90 -24.42
CA PHE A 209 -23.28 -2.01 -25.89
C PHE A 209 -24.65 -2.37 -26.46
N GLY A 210 -25.35 -3.32 -25.84
CA GLY A 210 -26.71 -3.70 -26.23
C GLY A 210 -27.69 -2.54 -26.04
N PHE A 211 -27.66 -1.91 -24.87
CA PHE A 211 -28.58 -0.82 -24.51
C PHE A 211 -28.43 0.41 -25.42
N PHE A 212 -27.20 0.86 -25.67
CA PHE A 212 -26.90 2.02 -26.53
C PHE A 212 -26.80 1.67 -28.03
N LYS A 213 -27.08 0.41 -28.41
CA LYS A 213 -27.04 -0.09 -29.80
C LYS A 213 -25.69 0.16 -30.49
N ILE A 214 -24.59 -0.07 -29.78
CA ILE A 214 -23.24 0.08 -30.33
C ILE A 214 -22.94 -1.05 -31.33
N PRO A 215 -22.59 -0.73 -32.60
CA PRO A 215 -22.26 -1.73 -33.61
C PRO A 215 -21.07 -2.60 -33.19
N GLU A 216 -21.13 -3.90 -33.47
CA GLU A 216 -20.07 -4.86 -33.13
C GLU A 216 -18.71 -4.46 -33.65
N SER A 217 -18.66 -3.92 -34.87
CA SER A 217 -17.43 -3.46 -35.53
C SER A 217 -16.73 -2.28 -34.85
N LYS A 218 -17.35 -1.65 -33.85
CA LYS A 218 -16.80 -0.51 -33.12
C LYS A 218 -16.59 -0.76 -31.63
N ARG A 219 -17.05 -1.91 -31.10
CA ARG A 219 -17.05 -2.19 -29.65
C ARG A 219 -15.64 -2.18 -29.03
N ASP A 220 -14.62 -2.49 -29.83
CA ASP A 220 -13.21 -2.44 -29.46
C ASP A 220 -12.68 -1.03 -29.16
N ARG A 221 -13.44 0.02 -29.52
CA ARG A 221 -13.10 1.42 -29.29
C ARG A 221 -13.87 2.07 -28.16
N PHE A 222 -14.78 1.36 -27.52
CA PHE A 222 -15.59 1.93 -26.45
C PHE A 222 -15.15 1.43 -25.08
N TYR A 223 -15.05 2.35 -24.13
CA TYR A 223 -14.59 2.06 -22.77
C TYR A 223 -15.44 2.80 -21.74
N LEU A 224 -15.49 2.25 -20.52
CA LEU A 224 -16.18 2.86 -19.39
C LEU A 224 -15.24 3.79 -18.63
N PHE A 225 -15.60 5.06 -18.55
CA PHE A 225 -14.89 6.09 -17.79
C PHE A 225 -15.70 6.52 -16.57
N ASP A 226 -15.05 6.63 -15.42
CA ASP A 226 -15.64 7.32 -14.26
C ASP A 226 -15.77 8.82 -14.55
N ILE A 227 -16.97 9.38 -14.41
CA ILE A 227 -17.22 10.79 -14.75
C ILE A 227 -16.46 11.76 -13.82
N LYS A 228 -16.19 11.36 -12.57
CA LYS A 228 -15.51 12.22 -11.59
C LYS A 228 -13.99 12.11 -11.68
N THR A 229 -13.49 10.88 -11.77
CA THR A 229 -12.04 10.61 -11.72
C THR A 229 -11.43 10.44 -13.10
N ASN A 230 -12.23 10.44 -14.17
CA ASN A 230 -11.76 10.21 -15.54
C ASN A 230 -10.92 8.91 -15.67
N GLN A 231 -11.18 7.93 -14.79
CA GLN A 231 -10.45 6.67 -14.77
C GLN A 231 -11.20 5.59 -15.55
N ILE A 232 -10.44 4.83 -16.30
CA ILE A 232 -10.87 3.60 -16.95
C ILE A 232 -10.60 2.41 -16.04
N HIS A 233 -11.54 1.44 -16.00
CA HIS A 233 -11.39 0.21 -15.24
C HIS A 233 -11.13 -0.98 -16.16
N LEU A 234 -10.31 -1.92 -15.69
CA LEU A 234 -10.09 -3.19 -16.38
C LEU A 234 -11.39 -4.01 -16.41
N PRO A 235 -11.78 -4.58 -17.57
CA PRO A 235 -13.04 -5.33 -17.69
C PRO A 235 -13.19 -6.47 -16.68
N ASP A 236 -12.12 -7.20 -16.40
CA ASP A 236 -12.15 -8.39 -15.53
C ASP A 236 -12.19 -8.04 -14.03
N THR A 237 -12.15 -6.76 -13.68
CA THR A 237 -12.19 -6.31 -12.29
C THR A 237 -13.61 -6.15 -11.78
N TYR A 238 -13.79 -6.32 -10.47
CA TYR A 238 -15.10 -6.26 -9.81
C TYR A 238 -15.47 -4.82 -9.44
N VAL A 239 -16.72 -4.44 -9.71
CA VAL A 239 -17.26 -3.10 -9.41
C VAL A 239 -17.15 -2.76 -7.92
N ARG A 240 -17.38 -3.76 -7.05
CA ARG A 240 -17.27 -3.62 -5.58
C ARG A 240 -15.90 -3.14 -5.09
N ASN A 241 -14.86 -3.35 -5.88
CA ASN A 241 -13.49 -2.99 -5.49
C ASN A 241 -13.27 -1.47 -5.55
N PHE A 242 -14.08 -0.75 -6.33
CA PHE A 242 -13.88 0.67 -6.62
C PHE A 242 -15.04 1.53 -6.12
N TYR A 243 -16.25 0.96 -6.10
CA TYR A 243 -17.47 1.70 -5.81
C TYR A 243 -18.16 1.20 -4.55
N PHE A 244 -18.10 2.03 -3.51
CA PHE A 244 -18.64 1.72 -2.19
C PHE A 244 -20.01 2.33 -1.97
N PHE A 245 -20.81 1.70 -1.11
CA PHE A 245 -22.13 2.18 -0.74
C PHE A 245 -22.07 3.57 -0.10
N ARG A 246 -22.81 4.51 -0.68
CA ARG A 246 -23.08 5.82 -0.09
C ARG A 246 -24.57 6.11 -0.22
N ARG A 247 -25.19 6.58 0.87
CA ARG A 247 -26.63 6.89 0.88
C ARG A 247 -26.92 7.99 -0.14
N ASN A 248 -27.95 7.78 -0.96
CA ASN A 248 -28.41 8.72 -2.00
C ASN A 248 -27.34 9.12 -3.03
N PHE A 249 -26.29 8.32 -3.18
CA PHE A 249 -25.24 8.55 -4.16
C PHE A 249 -25.03 7.28 -4.99
N TYR A 250 -25.13 7.42 -6.31
CA TYR A 250 -24.84 6.34 -7.26
C TYR A 250 -23.64 6.74 -8.11
N PRO A 251 -22.59 5.90 -8.18
CA PRO A 251 -21.49 6.08 -9.11
C PRO A 251 -22.00 6.21 -10.54
N GLN A 252 -21.34 7.06 -11.33
CA GLN A 252 -21.71 7.32 -12.70
C GLN A 252 -20.51 7.11 -13.63
N LEU A 253 -20.71 6.32 -14.65
CA LEU A 253 -19.75 6.07 -15.71
C LEU A 253 -20.26 6.64 -17.03
N SER A 254 -19.36 6.97 -17.95
CA SER A 254 -19.67 7.29 -19.34
C SER A 254 -19.07 6.25 -20.27
N LEU A 255 -19.82 5.86 -21.30
CA LEU A 255 -19.32 5.02 -22.38
C LEU A 255 -18.70 5.95 -23.44
N VAL A 256 -17.38 5.90 -23.58
CA VAL A 256 -16.60 6.84 -24.41
C VAL A 256 -15.92 6.10 -25.55
N GLU A 257 -16.03 6.63 -26.77
CA GLU A 257 -15.25 6.18 -27.93
C GLU A 257 -13.83 6.75 -27.84
N MET A 258 -12.81 5.89 -27.91
CA MET A 258 -11.39 6.25 -27.78
C MET A 258 -10.52 5.34 -28.66
N ASP A 259 -9.38 5.86 -29.13
CA ASP A 259 -8.39 5.03 -29.83
C ASP A 259 -7.85 3.94 -28.89
N PRO A 260 -7.78 2.66 -29.31
CA PRO A 260 -7.32 1.59 -28.43
C PRO A 260 -5.92 1.81 -27.85
N LYS A 261 -5.02 2.50 -28.57
CA LYS A 261 -3.68 2.79 -28.04
C LYS A 261 -3.72 3.81 -26.91
N GLU A 262 -4.61 4.79 -26.99
CA GLU A 262 -4.82 5.76 -25.92
C GLU A 262 -5.48 5.11 -24.70
N ALA A 263 -6.50 4.28 -24.93
CA ALA A 263 -7.17 3.53 -23.87
C ALA A 263 -6.22 2.60 -23.10
N ILE A 264 -5.30 1.91 -23.81
CA ILE A 264 -4.26 1.10 -23.17
C ILE A 264 -3.36 1.94 -22.26
N LYS A 265 -2.93 3.13 -22.70
CA LYS A 265 -2.12 4.03 -21.85
C LYS A 265 -2.87 4.47 -20.60
N HIS A 266 -4.17 4.77 -20.72
CA HIS A 266 -5.01 5.08 -19.56
C HIS A 266 -5.14 3.88 -18.60
N LEU A 267 -5.31 2.67 -19.13
CA LEU A 267 -5.36 1.43 -18.35
C LEU A 267 -4.04 1.14 -17.63
N GLU A 268 -2.90 1.24 -18.32
CA GLU A 268 -1.57 1.06 -17.75
C GLU A 268 -1.32 2.05 -16.60
N LYS A 269 -1.63 3.33 -16.80
CA LYS A 269 -1.50 4.37 -15.78
C LYS A 269 -2.41 4.09 -14.57
N ALA A 270 -3.67 3.71 -14.82
CA ALA A 270 -4.61 3.38 -13.76
C ALA A 270 -4.17 2.15 -12.96
N ALA A 271 -3.74 1.08 -13.65
CA ALA A 271 -3.25 -0.14 -13.03
C ALA A 271 -1.98 0.10 -12.20
N PHE A 272 -1.03 0.89 -12.72
CA PHE A 272 0.18 1.27 -11.99
C PHE A 272 -0.15 2.03 -10.70
N ASN A 273 -0.94 3.09 -10.79
CA ASN A 273 -1.32 3.90 -9.63
C ASN A 273 -2.08 3.07 -8.59
N LEU A 274 -2.99 2.20 -9.04
CA LEU A 274 -3.71 1.29 -8.16
C LEU A 274 -2.76 0.32 -7.45
N LYS A 275 -1.79 -0.25 -8.17
CA LYS A 275 -0.82 -1.19 -7.60
C LYS A 275 0.07 -0.51 -6.54
N VAL A 276 0.55 0.71 -6.82
CA VAL A 276 1.32 1.52 -5.87
C VAL A 276 0.49 1.84 -4.63
N LEU A 277 -0.78 2.20 -4.80
CA LEU A 277 -1.70 2.47 -3.70
C LEU A 277 -1.89 1.22 -2.83
N GLU A 278 -2.26 0.08 -3.42
CA GLU A 278 -2.47 -1.18 -2.70
C GLU A 278 -1.19 -1.64 -1.99
N GLN A 279 -0.03 -1.56 -2.65
CA GLN A 279 1.25 -1.90 -2.03
C GLN A 279 1.53 -1.01 -0.80
N SER A 280 1.25 0.28 -0.92
CA SER A 280 1.46 1.23 0.17
C SER A 280 0.54 0.94 1.37
N LYS A 281 -0.68 0.43 1.15
CA LYS A 281 -1.56 -0.04 2.24
C LYS A 281 -0.98 -1.27 2.94
N VAL A 282 -0.43 -2.23 2.19
CA VAL A 282 0.22 -3.43 2.76
C VAL A 282 1.44 -3.06 3.59
N LEU A 283 2.31 -2.20 3.05
CA LEU A 283 3.49 -1.70 3.75
C LEU A 283 3.09 -0.93 5.01
N PHE A 284 2.02 -0.14 4.98
CA PHE A 284 1.52 0.57 6.15
C PHE A 284 1.16 -0.39 7.28
N PHE A 285 0.40 -1.45 7.00
CA PHE A 285 0.05 -2.45 8.00
C PHE A 285 1.27 -3.21 8.52
N ARG A 286 2.17 -3.61 7.62
CA ARG A 286 3.40 -4.30 8.01
C ARG A 286 4.23 -3.44 8.95
N LYS A 287 4.42 -2.17 8.61
CA LYS A 287 5.19 -1.21 9.40
C LYS A 287 4.54 -0.91 10.75
N LEU A 288 3.23 -0.77 10.82
CA LEU A 288 2.55 -0.62 12.10
C LEU A 288 2.68 -1.86 12.98
N LEU A 289 2.58 -3.07 12.40
CA LEU A 289 2.77 -4.32 13.14
C LEU A 289 4.21 -4.46 13.66
N GLU A 290 5.22 -4.18 12.82
CA GLU A 290 6.64 -4.22 13.18
C GLU A 290 7.01 -3.23 14.31
N ASN A 291 6.29 -2.11 14.43
CA ASN A 291 6.53 -1.09 15.48
C ASN A 291 5.57 -1.20 16.67
N THR A 292 4.72 -2.23 16.71
CA THR A 292 3.83 -2.43 17.86
C THR A 292 4.66 -2.88 19.07
N PRO A 293 4.42 -2.35 20.29
CA PRO A 293 5.11 -2.80 21.51
C PRO A 293 4.95 -4.31 21.75
N PHE A 294 6.00 -4.99 22.23
CA PHE A 294 6.04 -6.45 22.39
C PHE A 294 4.81 -7.04 23.12
N ASN A 295 4.34 -6.37 24.17
CA ASN A 295 3.17 -6.78 24.96
C ASN A 295 1.82 -6.64 24.22
N GLN A 296 1.79 -5.93 23.08
CA GLN A 296 0.59 -5.67 22.28
C GLN A 296 0.65 -6.33 20.90
N VAL A 297 1.82 -6.77 20.43
CA VAL A 297 2.02 -7.35 19.08
C VAL A 297 1.05 -8.49 18.80
N ASN A 298 0.85 -9.40 19.74
CA ASN A 298 -0.05 -10.55 19.57
C ASN A 298 -1.53 -10.11 19.39
N ALA A 299 -2.01 -9.20 20.25
CA ALA A 299 -3.38 -8.69 20.16
C ALA A 299 -3.61 -7.90 18.87
N THR A 300 -2.62 -7.10 18.46
CA THR A 300 -2.64 -6.36 17.20
C THR A 300 -2.65 -7.29 15.99
N ALA A 301 -1.82 -8.34 16.01
CA ALA A 301 -1.78 -9.36 14.98
C ALA A 301 -3.11 -10.13 14.88
N ALA A 302 -3.67 -10.56 16.01
CA ALA A 302 -4.97 -11.22 16.06
C ALA A 302 -6.09 -10.33 15.50
N PHE A 303 -6.11 -9.03 15.84
CA PHE A 303 -7.06 -8.08 15.27
C PHE A 303 -6.92 -7.97 13.74
N LEU A 304 -5.69 -7.85 13.23
CA LEU A 304 -5.43 -7.78 11.79
C LEU A 304 -5.87 -9.07 11.08
N HIS A 305 -5.53 -10.22 11.66
CA HIS A 305 -5.90 -11.53 11.18
C HIS A 305 -7.43 -11.66 11.01
N ASP A 306 -8.18 -11.36 12.07
CA ASP A 306 -9.64 -11.44 12.07
C ASP A 306 -10.27 -10.48 11.07
N GLU A 307 -9.72 -9.28 10.92
CA GLU A 307 -10.23 -8.32 9.94
C GLU A 307 -9.95 -8.75 8.50
N LEU A 308 -8.83 -9.42 8.22
CA LEU A 308 -8.52 -9.96 6.89
C LEU A 308 -9.43 -11.15 6.53
N LEU A 309 -9.69 -12.05 7.49
CA LEU A 309 -10.59 -13.20 7.28
C LEU A 309 -12.03 -12.78 6.95
N LYS A 310 -12.49 -11.63 7.47
CA LYS A 310 -13.83 -11.09 7.19
C LYS A 310 -13.94 -10.42 5.82
N LEU A 311 -12.83 -10.22 5.10
CA LEU A 311 -12.88 -9.54 3.81
C LEU A 311 -13.33 -10.51 2.71
N PRO A 312 -14.41 -10.18 1.98
CA PRO A 312 -14.85 -10.99 0.84
C PRO A 312 -13.86 -10.97 -0.33
N MET A 313 -12.91 -10.02 -0.30
CA MET A 313 -11.90 -9.81 -1.33
C MET A 313 -10.59 -10.52 -1.01
N PHE A 314 -10.38 -10.97 0.22
CA PHE A 314 -9.16 -11.69 0.61
C PHE A 314 -9.39 -13.19 0.40
N PRO A 315 -8.44 -13.94 -0.19
CA PRO A 315 -7.08 -13.56 -0.65
C PRO A 315 -7.03 -12.98 -2.07
N ARG A 316 -8.15 -13.01 -2.81
CA ARG A 316 -8.23 -12.65 -4.24
C ARG A 316 -7.53 -11.33 -4.58
N LYS A 317 -7.79 -10.26 -3.83
CA LYS A 317 -7.23 -8.92 -4.07
C LYS A 317 -5.71 -8.86 -3.93
N ALA A 318 -5.13 -9.66 -3.02
CA ALA A 318 -3.68 -9.76 -2.86
C ALA A 318 -3.00 -10.40 -4.10
N LEU A 319 -3.75 -11.25 -4.82
CA LEU A 319 -3.28 -12.03 -5.97
C LEU A 319 -3.70 -11.46 -7.33
N GLU A 320 -4.46 -10.36 -7.38
CA GLU A 320 -4.85 -9.72 -8.65
C GLU A 320 -3.62 -9.29 -9.46
N ALA A 321 -3.48 -9.82 -10.67
CA ALA A 321 -2.41 -9.53 -11.62
C ALA A 321 -3.01 -9.17 -12.98
N ASP A 322 -2.43 -8.16 -13.62
CA ASP A 322 -2.98 -7.51 -14.82
C ASP A 322 -2.18 -7.93 -16.06
N PHE A 323 -2.07 -9.25 -16.28
CA PHE A 323 -1.17 -9.87 -17.28
C PHE A 323 -1.32 -9.28 -18.69
N ASN A 324 -2.55 -8.94 -19.08
CA ASN A 324 -2.85 -8.37 -20.40
C ASN A 324 -2.16 -7.01 -20.63
N LEU A 325 -1.86 -6.27 -19.56
CA LEU A 325 -1.20 -4.96 -19.61
C LEU A 325 0.33 -5.06 -19.53
N TYR A 326 0.92 -6.23 -19.28
CA TYR A 326 2.38 -6.37 -19.14
C TYR A 326 3.14 -6.37 -20.47
N SER A 327 2.48 -6.10 -21.60
CA SER A 327 3.00 -6.42 -22.93
C SER A 327 3.41 -5.23 -23.82
N LYS A 328 3.04 -3.96 -23.53
CA LYS A 328 3.07 -2.94 -24.59
C LYS A 328 3.48 -1.48 -24.33
N LEU A 329 4.06 -1.05 -23.22
CA LEU A 329 4.82 0.24 -23.21
C LEU A 329 5.80 0.41 -22.04
N SER A 330 5.66 -0.37 -20.96
CA SER A 330 6.59 -0.38 -19.81
C SER A 330 6.62 -1.74 -19.10
N ASP A 331 6.73 -2.84 -19.85
CA ASP A 331 6.65 -4.25 -19.39
C ASP A 331 7.32 -4.49 -18.04
N ARG A 332 8.46 -3.83 -17.79
CA ARG A 332 9.20 -3.94 -16.54
C ARG A 332 8.61 -3.17 -15.38
N GLU A 333 8.09 -1.95 -15.55
CA GLU A 333 7.68 -1.11 -14.42
C GLU A 333 6.42 -1.65 -13.75
N LEU A 334 5.38 -1.96 -14.54
CA LEU A 334 4.13 -2.48 -13.99
C LEU A 334 4.34 -3.90 -13.44
N LEU A 335 5.09 -4.75 -14.13
CA LEU A 335 5.45 -6.10 -13.65
C LEU A 335 6.29 -6.03 -12.35
N THR A 336 7.29 -5.16 -12.29
CA THR A 336 8.11 -4.97 -11.08
C THR A 336 7.25 -4.45 -9.93
N THR A 337 6.36 -3.50 -10.19
CA THR A 337 5.42 -2.98 -9.18
C THR A 337 4.48 -4.08 -8.69
N ASP A 338 4.02 -4.94 -9.61
CA ASP A 338 3.21 -6.10 -9.28
C ASP A 338 3.96 -7.09 -8.39
N MET A 339 5.20 -7.44 -8.76
CA MET A 339 6.08 -8.29 -7.97
C MET A 339 6.31 -7.71 -6.57
N LEU A 340 6.63 -6.42 -6.46
CA LEU A 340 6.85 -5.73 -5.19
C LEU A 340 5.58 -5.70 -4.31
N HIS A 341 4.40 -5.58 -4.91
CA HIS A 341 3.13 -5.72 -4.21
C HIS A 341 2.97 -7.12 -3.60
N LYS A 342 3.22 -8.19 -4.38
CA LYS A 342 3.11 -9.58 -3.91
C LYS A 342 4.15 -9.90 -2.84
N TYR A 343 5.37 -9.40 -3.03
CA TYR A 343 6.45 -9.49 -2.05
C TYR A 343 6.03 -8.82 -0.74
N SER A 344 5.44 -7.62 -0.80
CA SER A 344 4.96 -6.90 0.39
C SER A 344 3.88 -7.68 1.13
N TRP A 345 2.96 -8.34 0.39
CA TRP A 345 1.95 -9.23 0.99
C TRP A 345 2.57 -10.44 1.67
N CYS A 346 3.50 -11.14 1.02
CA CYS A 346 4.21 -12.27 1.62
C CYS A 346 4.91 -11.87 2.92
N GLN A 347 5.55 -10.70 2.93
CA GLN A 347 6.20 -10.18 4.11
C GLN A 347 5.22 -9.80 5.22
N LEU A 348 4.07 -9.21 4.88
CA LEU A 348 3.00 -8.93 5.87
C LEU A 348 2.47 -10.23 6.48
N ILE A 349 2.25 -11.27 5.68
CA ILE A 349 1.81 -12.59 6.15
C ILE A 349 2.84 -13.20 7.09
N TRP A 350 4.12 -13.09 6.75
CA TRP A 350 5.19 -13.56 7.63
C TRP A 350 5.20 -12.82 8.97
N SER A 351 5.13 -11.48 8.95
CA SER A 351 5.05 -10.66 10.16
C SER A 351 3.83 -11.04 11.00
N LEU A 352 2.69 -11.34 10.36
CA LEU A 352 1.47 -11.79 11.02
C LEU A 352 1.66 -13.16 11.68
N PHE A 353 2.16 -14.15 10.95
CA PHE A 353 2.40 -15.50 11.47
C PHE A 353 3.39 -15.52 12.63
N SER A 354 4.44 -14.72 12.55
CA SER A 354 5.45 -14.59 13.61
C SER A 354 4.89 -13.97 14.89
N ALA A 355 3.83 -13.18 14.78
CA ALA A 355 3.21 -12.47 15.90
C ALA A 355 2.03 -13.23 16.54
N ILE A 356 1.37 -14.11 15.80
CA ILE A 356 0.24 -14.92 16.28
C ILE A 356 0.76 -16.12 17.09
N ASP A 357 0.06 -16.45 18.17
CA ASP A 357 0.36 -17.62 18.99
C ASP A 357 0.04 -18.91 18.21
N ASN A 358 0.93 -19.89 18.25
CA ASN A 358 0.77 -21.12 17.50
C ASN A 358 -0.40 -21.98 17.98
N LYS A 359 -0.92 -21.72 19.18
CA LYS A 359 -2.08 -22.43 19.76
C LYS A 359 -3.43 -21.85 19.35
N THR A 360 -3.47 -20.58 18.94
CA THR A 360 -4.74 -19.89 18.66
C THR A 360 -5.17 -19.98 17.20
N ALA A 361 -4.25 -20.27 16.29
CA ALA A 361 -4.56 -20.41 14.87
C ALA A 361 -5.18 -21.78 14.55
N SER A 362 -6.28 -21.80 13.80
CA SER A 362 -6.81 -23.04 13.21
C SER A 362 -6.25 -23.30 11.81
N THR A 363 -6.28 -24.55 11.36
CA THR A 363 -5.86 -24.92 9.99
C THR A 363 -6.64 -24.14 8.91
N TRP A 364 -7.93 -23.90 9.15
CA TRP A 364 -8.78 -23.12 8.24
C TRP A 364 -8.32 -21.67 8.14
N ASP A 365 -7.97 -21.06 9.27
CA ASP A 365 -7.52 -19.67 9.31
C ASP A 365 -6.26 -19.48 8.47
N ILE A 366 -5.27 -20.36 8.64
CA ILE A 366 -3.97 -20.26 7.95
C ILE A 366 -4.09 -20.53 6.44
N THR A 367 -5.09 -21.32 6.01
CA THR A 367 -5.27 -21.71 4.60
C THR A 367 -5.38 -20.49 3.67
N LEU A 368 -6.17 -19.48 4.05
CA LEU A 368 -6.33 -18.28 3.22
C LEU A 368 -5.04 -17.46 3.13
N PHE A 369 -4.28 -17.36 4.22
CA PHE A 369 -2.99 -16.65 4.22
C PHE A 369 -1.92 -17.40 3.41
N ILE A 370 -1.80 -18.72 3.56
CA ILE A 370 -0.88 -19.53 2.76
C ILE A 370 -1.24 -19.43 1.27
N SER A 371 -2.53 -19.33 0.92
CA SER A 371 -2.94 -19.18 -0.48
C SER A 371 -2.38 -17.92 -1.15
N VAL A 372 -2.16 -16.83 -0.40
CA VAL A 372 -1.51 -15.61 -0.92
C VAL A 372 -0.03 -15.87 -1.19
N VAL A 373 0.66 -16.60 -0.31
CA VAL A 373 2.07 -16.99 -0.53
C VAL A 373 2.16 -17.93 -1.73
N ASN A 374 1.27 -18.91 -1.83
CA ASN A 374 1.18 -19.83 -2.95
C ASN A 374 0.96 -19.12 -4.28
N GLY A 375 -0.05 -18.24 -4.34
CA GLY A 375 -0.34 -17.47 -5.53
C GLY A 375 0.83 -16.58 -5.91
N SER A 376 1.42 -15.86 -4.95
CA SER A 376 2.60 -15.01 -5.19
C SER A 376 3.78 -15.81 -5.74
N PHE A 377 4.02 -17.01 -5.20
CA PHE A 377 5.08 -17.88 -5.67
C PHE A 377 4.82 -18.36 -7.11
N VAL A 378 3.60 -18.77 -7.44
CA VAL A 378 3.23 -19.17 -8.80
C VAL A 378 3.37 -18.01 -9.78
N LEU A 379 2.91 -16.81 -9.42
CA LEU A 379 2.91 -15.63 -10.28
C LEU A 379 4.34 -15.13 -10.60
N HIS A 380 5.25 -15.19 -9.63
CA HIS A 380 6.57 -14.54 -9.69
C HIS A 380 7.72 -15.50 -9.35
N SER A 381 7.58 -16.79 -9.69
CA SER A 381 8.60 -17.83 -9.42
C SER A 381 9.93 -17.66 -10.18
N GLU A 382 10.01 -16.71 -11.12
CA GLU A 382 11.22 -16.39 -11.86
C GLU A 382 12.19 -15.50 -11.04
N ASP A 383 11.66 -14.74 -10.06
CA ASP A 383 12.43 -13.80 -9.27
C ASP A 383 13.06 -14.46 -8.03
N MET A 384 14.38 -14.30 -7.87
CA MET A 384 15.13 -14.93 -6.78
C MET A 384 14.69 -14.46 -5.37
N ILE A 385 14.30 -13.19 -5.22
CA ILE A 385 13.82 -12.65 -3.95
C ILE A 385 12.46 -13.28 -3.62
N MET A 386 11.58 -13.43 -4.60
CA MET A 386 10.30 -14.11 -4.43
C MET A 386 10.47 -15.58 -4.04
N ILE A 387 11.34 -16.32 -4.74
CA ILE A 387 11.66 -17.73 -4.42
C ILE A 387 12.13 -17.82 -2.96
N ARG A 388 13.15 -17.05 -2.59
CA ARG A 388 13.72 -17.06 -1.22
C ARG A 388 12.65 -16.75 -0.18
N THR A 389 11.83 -15.74 -0.44
CA THR A 389 10.82 -15.26 0.51
C THR A 389 9.73 -16.31 0.71
N CYS A 390 9.15 -16.84 -0.36
CA CYS A 390 8.07 -17.81 -0.26
C CYS A 390 8.53 -19.11 0.44
N LEU A 391 9.69 -19.63 0.06
CA LEU A 391 10.23 -20.85 0.67
C LEU A 391 10.60 -20.65 2.15
N ALA A 392 11.18 -19.50 2.51
CA ALA A 392 11.44 -19.17 3.92
C ALA A 392 10.15 -19.09 4.73
N ILE A 393 9.09 -18.47 4.19
CA ILE A 393 7.78 -18.41 4.85
C ILE A 393 7.23 -19.82 5.07
N TYR A 394 7.32 -20.70 4.07
CA TYR A 394 6.84 -22.07 4.22
C TYR A 394 7.60 -22.85 5.30
N ILE A 395 8.94 -22.80 5.30
CA ILE A 395 9.78 -23.45 6.32
C ILE A 395 9.42 -22.93 7.71
N ASN A 396 9.40 -21.61 7.87
CA ASN A 396 9.14 -21.01 9.17
C ASN A 396 7.69 -21.25 9.64
N SER A 397 6.73 -21.30 8.71
CA SER A 397 5.34 -21.65 9.04
C SER A 397 5.22 -23.09 9.53
N ALA A 398 5.92 -24.02 8.87
CA ALA A 398 5.99 -25.42 9.28
C ALA A 398 6.67 -25.59 10.66
N GLN A 399 7.66 -24.76 10.96
CA GLN A 399 8.32 -24.73 12.26
C GLN A 399 7.45 -24.13 13.37
N HIS A 400 6.73 -23.04 13.07
CA HIS A 400 5.93 -22.30 14.04
C HIS A 400 4.61 -23.01 14.38
N PHE A 401 3.87 -23.44 13.36
CA PHE A 401 2.56 -24.08 13.49
C PHE A 401 2.65 -25.61 13.50
N GLN A 402 3.50 -26.16 14.38
CA GLN A 402 3.86 -27.59 14.37
C GLN A 402 2.66 -28.53 14.35
N HIS A 403 1.64 -28.27 15.18
CA HIS A 403 0.44 -29.10 15.24
C HIS A 403 -0.34 -29.12 13.92
N ILE A 404 -0.44 -27.98 13.24
CA ILE A 404 -1.14 -27.85 11.96
C ILE A 404 -0.37 -28.63 10.88
N PHE A 405 0.95 -28.49 10.84
CA PHE A 405 1.80 -29.18 9.87
C PHE A 405 1.98 -30.67 10.15
N ALA A 406 1.83 -31.12 11.40
CA ALA A 406 1.79 -32.53 11.73
C ALA A 406 0.53 -33.25 11.22
N THR A 407 -0.54 -32.50 10.92
CA THR A 407 -1.82 -33.08 10.48
C THR A 407 -2.08 -32.84 9.00
N ASN A 408 -2.27 -31.58 8.58
CA ASN A 408 -2.72 -31.24 7.23
C ASN A 408 -1.96 -30.07 6.58
N GLY A 409 -1.04 -29.40 7.29
CA GLY A 409 -0.40 -28.18 6.82
C GLY A 409 0.40 -28.33 5.52
N PHE A 410 1.02 -29.48 5.26
CA PHE A 410 1.77 -29.69 4.03
C PHE A 410 0.88 -29.84 2.80
N LEU A 411 -0.37 -30.26 2.98
CA LEU A 411 -1.37 -30.29 1.90
C LEU A 411 -1.64 -28.89 1.34
N LEU A 412 -1.40 -27.84 2.13
CA LEU A 412 -1.58 -26.45 1.72
C LEU A 412 -0.42 -25.93 0.84
N ILE A 413 0.77 -26.53 0.92
CA ILE A 413 2.00 -25.98 0.31
C ILE A 413 2.51 -26.86 -0.85
N MET A 414 2.52 -28.17 -0.66
CA MET A 414 3.16 -29.10 -1.60
C MET A 414 2.60 -29.05 -3.03
N PRO A 415 1.28 -28.91 -3.28
CA PRO A 415 0.76 -28.76 -4.64
C PRO A 415 1.39 -27.59 -5.39
N THR A 416 1.60 -26.47 -4.70
CA THR A 416 2.21 -25.26 -5.26
C THR A 416 3.69 -25.49 -5.58
N LEU A 417 4.44 -26.10 -4.65
CA LEU A 417 5.86 -26.40 -4.85
C LEU A 417 6.06 -27.34 -6.04
N LEU A 418 5.25 -28.39 -6.15
CA LEU A 418 5.31 -29.34 -7.27
C LEU A 418 4.94 -28.69 -8.61
N LYS A 419 3.90 -27.84 -8.62
CA LYS A 419 3.51 -27.08 -9.82
C LYS A 419 4.64 -26.16 -10.29
N VAL A 420 5.25 -25.40 -9.38
CA VAL A 420 6.35 -24.49 -9.74
C VAL A 420 7.59 -25.28 -10.16
N TYR A 421 7.93 -26.35 -9.45
CA TYR A 421 9.05 -27.23 -9.78
C TYR A 421 8.91 -27.86 -11.18
N SER A 422 7.70 -28.33 -11.53
CA SER A 422 7.41 -28.97 -12.82
C SER A 422 7.36 -27.98 -13.99
N ASN A 423 6.90 -26.75 -13.78
CA ASN A 423 6.83 -25.73 -14.83
C ASN A 423 8.18 -25.09 -15.15
N MET A 424 9.09 -25.01 -14.17
CA MET A 424 10.33 -24.26 -14.28
C MET A 424 11.57 -25.16 -14.24
N GLN A 425 11.52 -26.28 -14.98
CA GLN A 425 12.56 -27.31 -14.89
C GLN A 425 13.97 -26.83 -15.31
N ALA A 426 14.05 -25.79 -16.14
CA ALA A 426 15.31 -25.26 -16.61
C ALA A 426 16.06 -24.42 -15.55
N ASN A 427 15.41 -24.01 -14.45
CA ASN A 427 16.01 -23.16 -13.42
C ASN A 427 16.64 -24.01 -12.28
N PRO A 428 17.98 -24.20 -12.25
CA PRO A 428 18.62 -25.04 -11.24
C PRO A 428 18.54 -24.45 -9.83
N VAL A 429 18.54 -23.11 -9.70
CA VAL A 429 18.45 -22.44 -8.41
C VAL A 429 17.10 -22.72 -7.76
N LEU A 430 16.02 -22.59 -8.53
CA LEU A 430 14.67 -22.90 -8.08
C LEU A 430 14.53 -24.35 -7.64
N LYS A 431 15.03 -25.29 -8.44
CA LYS A 431 15.00 -26.73 -8.12
C LYS A 431 15.69 -27.02 -6.80
N ASN A 432 16.95 -26.60 -6.67
CA ASN A 432 17.75 -26.81 -5.47
C ASN A 432 17.09 -26.18 -4.24
N ALA A 433 16.47 -25.00 -4.40
CA ALA A 433 15.79 -24.32 -3.30
C ALA A 433 14.51 -25.06 -2.86
N ILE A 434 13.71 -25.60 -3.80
CA ILE A 434 12.53 -26.40 -3.49
C ILE A 434 12.92 -27.75 -2.86
N GLU A 435 13.97 -28.41 -3.37
CA GLU A 435 14.51 -29.64 -2.80
C GLU A 435 15.02 -29.41 -1.38
N PHE A 436 15.75 -28.32 -1.14
CA PHE A 436 16.16 -27.91 0.19
C PHE A 436 14.96 -27.66 1.11
N CYS A 437 13.94 -26.95 0.64
CA CYS A 437 12.71 -26.69 1.40
C CYS A 437 12.02 -28.00 1.81
N SER A 438 11.92 -28.96 0.88
CA SER A 438 11.35 -30.28 1.12
C SER A 438 12.17 -31.09 2.14
N LEU A 439 13.51 -30.99 2.07
CA LEU A 439 14.40 -31.60 3.06
C LEU A 439 14.20 -31.00 4.46
N GLN A 440 13.99 -29.68 4.57
CA GLN A 440 13.69 -29.05 5.86
C GLN A 440 12.37 -29.55 6.43
N PHE A 441 11.33 -29.69 5.60
CA PHE A 441 10.05 -30.26 6.03
C PHE A 441 10.21 -31.69 6.56
N TYR A 442 10.94 -32.54 5.84
CA TYR A 442 11.24 -33.89 6.30
C TYR A 442 12.03 -33.92 7.62
N THR A 443 13.03 -33.05 7.75
CA THR A 443 13.86 -32.96 8.96
C THR A 443 13.01 -32.60 10.19
N MET A 444 12.07 -31.67 10.04
CA MET A 444 11.20 -31.20 11.13
C MET A 444 10.07 -32.19 11.46
N HIS A 445 9.40 -32.76 10.45
CA HIS A 445 8.12 -33.46 10.64
C HIS A 445 8.15 -34.95 10.27
N ARG A 446 9.21 -35.46 9.64
CA ARG A 446 9.44 -36.89 9.32
C ARG A 446 8.22 -37.59 8.67
N ILE A 447 7.62 -38.55 9.38
CA ILE A 447 6.53 -39.41 8.90
C ILE A 447 5.28 -38.58 8.54
N PRO A 448 4.77 -37.68 9.40
CA PRO A 448 3.71 -36.74 9.04
C PRO A 448 3.87 -36.06 7.67
N PHE A 449 5.07 -35.56 7.37
CA PHE A 449 5.36 -34.93 6.08
C PHE A 449 5.23 -35.92 4.92
N ILE A 450 5.85 -37.11 5.02
CA ILE A 450 5.78 -38.14 3.98
C ILE A 450 4.34 -38.57 3.71
N LEU A 451 3.54 -38.81 4.76
CA LEU A 451 2.15 -39.25 4.61
C LEU A 451 1.29 -38.21 3.89
N GLN A 452 1.43 -36.93 4.25
CA GLN A 452 0.71 -35.84 3.58
C GLN A 452 1.18 -35.67 2.12
N TYR A 453 2.48 -35.82 1.87
CA TYR A 453 3.05 -35.75 0.52
C TYR A 453 2.49 -36.86 -0.39
N ILE A 454 2.55 -38.13 0.06
CA ILE A 454 2.06 -39.29 -0.71
C ILE A 454 0.56 -39.17 -0.99
N THR A 455 -0.23 -38.81 0.02
CA THR A 455 -1.68 -38.61 -0.13
C THR A 455 -1.99 -37.71 -1.32
N LYS A 456 -1.18 -36.66 -1.54
CA LYS A 456 -1.43 -35.71 -2.62
C LYS A 456 -0.86 -36.12 -3.98
N CYS A 457 0.22 -36.91 -4.02
CA CYS A 457 0.73 -37.51 -5.25
C CYS A 457 -0.23 -38.57 -5.82
N VAL A 458 -1.01 -39.25 -4.98
CA VAL A 458 -2.03 -40.23 -5.42
C VAL A 458 -3.23 -39.54 -6.07
N ASP A 459 -3.56 -38.31 -5.67
CA ASP A 459 -4.65 -37.50 -6.23
C ASP A 459 -4.31 -36.78 -7.54
N TYR A 460 -3.01 -36.71 -7.93
CA TYR A 460 -2.58 -36.18 -9.23
C TYR A 460 -2.37 -37.36 -10.17
N PRO A 461 -3.29 -37.68 -11.10
CA PRO A 461 -2.98 -38.63 -12.14
C PRO A 461 -1.80 -38.06 -12.92
N ILE A 462 -0.70 -38.80 -12.92
CA ILE A 462 0.38 -38.61 -13.88
C ILE A 462 -0.28 -38.78 -15.24
N GLU A 463 -0.61 -37.68 -15.91
CA GLU A 463 -0.95 -37.72 -17.32
C GLU A 463 0.24 -38.35 -18.02
N GLN A 464 0.08 -39.61 -18.43
CA GLN A 464 1.05 -40.28 -19.26
C GLN A 464 1.25 -39.39 -20.50
N PRO A 465 2.50 -39.10 -20.90
CA PRO A 465 2.74 -38.39 -22.14
C PRO A 465 2.09 -39.21 -23.25
N LYS A 466 1.11 -38.62 -23.95
CA LYS A 466 0.59 -39.21 -25.18
C LYS A 466 1.78 -39.39 -26.12
N GLY A 467 2.18 -40.64 -26.31
CA GLY A 467 3.22 -41.00 -27.25
C GLY A 467 2.82 -40.60 -28.66
N SER A 468 3.76 -39.96 -29.35
CA SER A 468 3.94 -39.81 -30.81
C SER A 468 2.70 -39.66 -31.67
#